data_AF-A0A6P6JC73-F1
#
_entry.id   AF-A0A6P6JC73-F1
#
_cell.length_a   1.000
_cell.length_b   1.000
_cell.length_c   1.000
_cell.angle_alpha   90.00
_cell.angle_beta   90.00
_cell.angle_gamma   90.00
#
_symmetry.space_group_name_H-M   'P 1'
#
loop_
_entity.id
_entity.type
_entity.pdbx_description
1 polymer ?
#
loop_
_entity_poly.entity_id
_entity_poly.type
_entity_poly.pdbx_seq_one_letter_code
_entity_poly.pdbx_strand_id
1 'polypeptide(L)'
;MHAVTLRDLMWIWMLFLCCASCYCGPDPRKREALIRLEASRRTGGNITLNERENLLDRKLQKLKQHDMEARQFPPSMHFFKAKHLIDQSPVFSLLQKMPKGAALHVHDFAMVGVDWLVRNVSYRENCYVCFTDEQTVRFIFSSGQPASRPHCSSWSLLRSLRGKIKNSTDLDNRYSLKHCSEPETIGEGCLSQMFISIHSFIRNLTLFTEDPDRAYPSQDTVWKRFKQAFLVAYGLVTYAPVFKDYLYEGLRQFYEDNIMYVEIRALLPVTYELDGRKNNKDWSMRACQDVVRRFTASYPDFLGARVIFTVHRSINAAEAVKTVEEAMTLHRNFPDIMAGFDFVGQEDLGRPLWYFKDALSLPEDRGVNLPYFFHAGETDSQGTDVDQNLMDALLFNTTRIGHGFALARHPVVKEMSRKMDVPLEVCPISNQVLKLVSDLRDHPAAVLMAEGHPVVISSDDPALFGATALSHDFYEAFMGFGGMSFNLGTLKELVINSLRYSSLPSQTKKKAIEVLLGKWDKFVSESLL
;
A
#
# COMPACT_ATOMS: atom_id res chain seq x y z
N MET A 1 90.22 -5.83 12.96
CA MET A 1 89.66 -6.37 11.71
C MET A 1 88.94 -7.67 12.03
N HIS A 2 87.61 -7.64 12.11
CA HIS A 2 86.80 -8.86 12.11
C HIS A 2 85.95 -8.82 10.84
N ALA A 3 86.17 -9.81 9.99
CA ALA A 3 85.57 -9.91 8.67
C ALA A 3 84.11 -10.31 8.83
N VAL A 4 83.20 -9.42 8.41
CA VAL A 4 81.79 -9.74 8.19
C VAL A 4 81.74 -10.74 7.04
N THR A 5 81.22 -11.94 7.29
CA THR A 5 81.18 -12.97 6.25
C THR A 5 79.97 -12.75 5.33
N LEU A 6 80.09 -13.13 4.05
CA LEU A 6 79.01 -13.06 3.05
C LEU A 6 77.72 -13.79 3.49
N ARG A 7 77.84 -14.72 4.45
CA ARG A 7 76.72 -15.42 5.07
C ARG A 7 75.90 -14.50 5.98
N ASP A 8 76.55 -13.60 6.72
CA ASP A 8 75.90 -12.67 7.65
C ASP A 8 75.10 -11.58 6.92
N LEU A 9 75.56 -11.16 5.74
CA LEU A 9 74.83 -10.26 4.83
C LEU A 9 73.61 -10.93 4.18
N MET A 10 73.66 -12.25 3.94
CA MET A 10 72.55 -13.02 3.38
C MET A 10 71.37 -13.18 4.35
N TRP A 11 71.65 -13.33 5.65
CA TRP A 11 70.62 -13.38 6.69
C TRP A 11 69.96 -12.02 6.92
N ILE A 12 70.73 -10.93 6.86
CA ILE A 12 70.20 -9.56 6.95
C ILE A 12 69.34 -9.24 5.71
N TRP A 13 69.71 -9.72 4.52
CA TRP A 13 68.88 -9.59 3.32
C TRP A 13 67.61 -10.45 3.36
N MET A 14 67.64 -11.68 3.89
CA MET A 14 66.43 -12.50 4.05
C MET A 14 65.46 -11.95 5.12
N LEU A 15 65.97 -11.32 6.18
CA LEU A 15 65.14 -10.60 7.16
C LEU A 15 64.58 -9.28 6.61
N PHE A 16 65.30 -8.60 5.71
CA PHE A 16 64.77 -7.41 5.01
C PHE A 16 63.80 -7.75 3.85
N LEU A 17 63.92 -8.93 3.22
CA LEU A 17 62.98 -9.40 2.19
C LEU A 17 61.69 -10.01 2.77
N CYS A 18 61.67 -10.46 4.04
CA CYS A 18 60.43 -10.80 4.74
C CYS A 18 59.68 -9.58 5.29
N CYS A 19 60.33 -8.41 5.36
CA CYS A 19 59.72 -7.17 5.86
C CYS A 19 59.23 -6.22 4.76
N ALA A 20 59.37 -6.61 3.48
CA ALA A 20 58.78 -5.88 2.37
C ALA A 20 57.41 -6.49 2.01
N SER A 21 56.36 -5.88 2.57
CA SER A 21 54.95 -5.98 2.14
C SER A 21 54.06 -7.12 2.65
N CYS A 22 54.25 -7.62 3.87
CA CYS A 22 53.12 -8.21 4.59
C CYS A 22 52.24 -7.07 5.15
N TYR A 23 51.41 -6.48 4.29
CA TYR A 23 50.27 -5.68 4.76
C TYR A 23 49.39 -6.63 5.59
N CYS A 24 49.50 -6.55 6.92
CA CYS A 24 48.72 -7.34 7.88
C CYS A 24 47.26 -6.84 8.00
N GLY A 25 46.82 -5.95 7.12
CA GLY A 25 45.47 -5.39 7.08
C GLY A 25 44.56 -6.10 6.08
N PRO A 26 43.24 -5.86 6.13
CA PRO A 26 42.28 -6.42 5.17
C PRO A 26 42.66 -6.04 3.71
N ASP A 27 42.64 -7.01 2.78
CA ASP A 27 42.92 -6.76 1.36
C ASP A 27 41.86 -5.83 0.75
N PRO A 28 42.23 -4.61 0.29
CA PRO A 28 41.28 -3.66 -0.28
C PRO A 28 40.51 -4.21 -1.49
N ARG A 29 41.11 -5.11 -2.27
CA ARG A 29 40.45 -5.74 -3.43
C ARG A 29 39.35 -6.71 -2.97
N LYS A 30 39.59 -7.46 -1.89
CA LYS A 30 38.57 -8.34 -1.30
C LYS A 30 37.42 -7.52 -0.72
N ARG A 31 37.72 -6.41 -0.03
CA ARG A 31 36.68 -5.47 0.48
C ARG A 31 35.80 -4.96 -0.65
N GLU A 32 36.41 -4.45 -1.72
CA GLU A 32 35.68 -3.92 -2.88
C GLU A 32 34.85 -5.00 -3.60
N ALA A 33 35.38 -6.23 -3.70
CA ALA A 33 34.63 -7.35 -4.26
C ALA A 33 33.38 -7.72 -3.43
N LEU A 34 33.48 -7.67 -2.09
CA LEU A 34 32.34 -7.91 -1.20
C LEU A 34 31.27 -6.82 -1.33
N ILE A 35 31.67 -5.54 -1.40
CA ILE A 35 30.75 -4.41 -1.61
C ILE A 35 30.01 -4.55 -2.95
N ARG A 36 30.72 -4.95 -4.01
CA ARG A 36 30.10 -5.21 -5.33
C ARG A 36 29.14 -6.40 -5.28
N LEU A 37 29.47 -7.44 -4.53
CA LEU A 37 28.61 -8.61 -4.36
C LEU A 37 27.31 -8.25 -3.61
N GLU A 38 27.37 -7.41 -2.58
CA GLU A 38 26.17 -6.86 -1.94
C GLU A 38 25.35 -6.03 -2.93
N ALA A 39 26.01 -5.14 -3.68
CA ALA A 39 25.36 -4.30 -4.68
C ALA A 39 24.69 -5.10 -5.82
N SER A 40 25.24 -6.25 -6.21
CA SER A 40 24.62 -7.12 -7.23
C SER A 40 23.48 -7.99 -6.70
N ARG A 41 23.44 -8.26 -5.40
CA ARG A 41 22.40 -9.09 -4.77
C ARG A 41 21.10 -8.35 -4.51
N ARG A 42 21.18 -7.06 -4.23
CA ARG A 42 19.99 -6.25 -3.92
C ARG A 42 18.99 -6.18 -5.08
N THR A 43 17.75 -5.82 -4.79
CA THR A 43 16.72 -5.55 -5.80
C THR A 43 17.19 -4.53 -6.83
N GLY A 44 17.17 -4.93 -8.10
CA GLY A 44 17.66 -4.13 -9.23
C GLY A 44 19.18 -4.09 -9.38
N GLY A 45 19.95 -4.80 -8.55
CA GLY A 45 21.42 -4.86 -8.62
C GLY A 45 21.96 -5.47 -9.93
N ASN A 46 21.17 -6.33 -10.57
CA ASN A 46 21.51 -6.96 -11.86
C ASN A 46 20.91 -6.22 -13.08
N ILE A 47 20.17 -5.13 -12.86
CA ILE A 47 19.64 -4.32 -13.97
C ILE A 47 20.80 -3.55 -14.62
N THR A 48 21.00 -3.78 -15.91
CA THR A 48 21.95 -3.00 -16.72
C THR A 48 21.27 -1.74 -17.22
N LEU A 49 21.77 -0.58 -16.78
CA LEU A 49 21.30 0.73 -17.21
C LEU A 49 22.02 1.16 -18.50
N ASN A 50 21.28 1.69 -19.47
CA ASN A 50 21.84 2.30 -20.67
C ASN A 50 22.48 3.68 -20.36
N GLU A 51 23.10 4.33 -21.35
CA GLU A 51 23.81 5.60 -21.15
C GLU A 51 22.92 6.72 -20.58
N ARG A 52 21.69 6.86 -21.10
CA ARG A 52 20.72 7.87 -20.64
C ARG A 52 20.22 7.55 -19.24
N GLU A 53 19.95 6.29 -18.96
CA GLU A 53 19.56 5.84 -17.62
C GLU A 53 20.68 6.09 -16.61
N ASN A 54 21.95 5.85 -16.96
CA ASN A 54 23.08 6.18 -16.10
C ASN A 54 23.21 7.69 -15.84
N LEU A 55 22.88 8.55 -16.82
CA LEU A 55 22.83 10.00 -16.64
C LEU A 55 21.73 10.39 -15.64
N LEU A 56 20.53 9.81 -15.79
CA LEU A 56 19.42 10.07 -14.87
C LEU A 56 19.70 9.52 -13.48
N ASP A 57 20.31 8.35 -13.36
CA ASP A 57 20.71 7.76 -12.08
C ASP A 57 21.66 8.69 -11.32
N ARG A 58 22.68 9.24 -11.99
CA ARG A 58 23.58 10.24 -11.38
C ARG A 58 22.83 11.51 -10.93
N LYS A 59 21.86 11.98 -11.70
CA LYS A 59 21.00 13.13 -11.31
C LYS A 59 20.16 12.77 -10.08
N LEU A 60 19.51 11.61 -10.09
CA LEU A 60 18.69 11.10 -8.99
C LEU A 60 19.49 10.92 -7.71
N GLN A 61 20.68 10.33 -7.76
CA GLN A 61 21.55 10.15 -6.59
C GLN A 61 21.98 11.48 -5.97
N LYS A 62 22.21 12.53 -6.77
CA LYS A 62 22.50 13.87 -6.24
C LYS A 62 21.30 14.48 -5.52
N LEU A 63 20.10 14.37 -6.09
CA LEU A 63 18.87 14.84 -5.45
C LEU A 63 18.62 14.09 -4.14
N LYS A 64 18.82 12.78 -4.16
CA LYS A 64 18.70 11.91 -2.99
C LYS A 64 19.66 12.30 -1.88
N GLN A 65 20.95 12.49 -2.20
CA GLN A 65 21.94 12.91 -1.22
C GLN A 65 21.56 14.24 -0.56
N HIS A 66 21.12 15.22 -1.38
CA HIS A 66 20.66 16.52 -0.88
C HIS A 66 19.47 16.37 0.10
N ASP A 67 18.46 15.58 -0.27
CA ASP A 67 17.28 15.38 0.58
C ASP A 67 17.60 14.59 1.87
N MET A 68 18.59 13.69 1.83
CA MET A 68 19.04 12.93 3.00
C MET A 68 19.91 13.75 3.97
N GLU A 69 20.55 14.82 3.50
CA GLU A 69 21.32 15.76 4.32
C GLU A 69 20.43 16.83 5.00
N ALA A 70 19.15 16.89 4.65
CA ALA A 70 18.21 17.83 5.23
C ALA A 70 18.03 17.58 6.75
N ARG A 71 17.77 18.66 7.51
CA ARG A 71 17.58 18.61 8.96
C ARG A 71 16.42 17.70 9.39
N GLN A 72 15.36 17.65 8.57
CA GLN A 72 14.21 16.77 8.78
C GLN A 72 14.22 15.72 7.68
N PHE A 73 14.19 14.45 8.08
CA PHE A 73 14.19 13.34 7.15
C PHE A 73 12.80 12.68 7.13
N PRO A 74 11.98 12.92 6.09
CA PRO A 74 10.56 12.55 6.11
C PRO A 74 10.27 11.07 6.44
N PRO A 75 11.00 10.06 5.92
CA PRO A 75 10.71 8.66 6.24
C PRO A 75 10.93 8.27 7.71
N SER A 76 11.66 9.08 8.49
CA SER A 76 11.82 8.87 9.95
C SER A 76 10.72 9.53 10.78
N MET A 77 9.84 10.30 10.14
CA MET A 77 8.72 10.98 10.78
C MET A 77 7.43 10.25 10.40
N HIS A 78 6.42 10.33 11.26
CA HIS A 78 5.09 9.83 10.92
C HIS A 78 4.56 10.53 9.65
N PHE A 79 4.03 9.76 8.69
CA PHE A 79 3.59 10.24 7.37
C PHE A 79 2.73 11.50 7.42
N PHE A 80 1.73 11.56 8.31
CA PHE A 80 0.89 12.76 8.49
C PHE A 80 1.68 14.06 8.79
N LYS A 81 2.80 13.95 9.51
CA LYS A 81 3.70 15.07 9.79
C LYS A 81 4.68 15.30 8.62
N ALA A 82 5.11 14.24 7.95
CA ALA A 82 6.11 14.27 6.87
C ALA A 82 5.56 14.68 5.49
N LYS A 83 4.28 14.41 5.19
CA LYS A 83 3.72 14.51 3.84
C LYS A 83 4.02 15.85 3.14
N HIS A 84 3.84 16.97 3.83
CA HIS A 84 4.09 18.29 3.26
C HIS A 84 5.56 18.52 2.87
N LEU A 85 6.52 17.84 3.52
CA LEU A 85 7.93 17.85 3.17
C LEU A 85 8.19 16.95 1.95
N ILE A 86 7.54 15.78 1.90
CA ILE A 86 7.59 14.86 0.76
C ILE A 86 7.09 15.56 -0.51
N ASP A 87 5.95 16.26 -0.43
CA ASP A 87 5.35 17.00 -1.54
C ASP A 87 6.30 18.07 -2.13
N GLN A 88 7.28 18.54 -1.36
CA GLN A 88 8.27 19.53 -1.79
C GLN A 88 9.58 18.90 -2.32
N SER A 89 9.73 17.58 -2.18
CA SER A 89 10.95 16.90 -2.58
C SER A 89 11.10 16.84 -4.12
N PRO A 90 12.29 17.19 -4.65
CA PRO A 90 12.62 16.95 -6.05
C PRO A 90 12.62 15.46 -6.42
N VAL A 91 12.99 14.58 -5.47
CA VAL A 91 12.91 13.12 -5.65
C VAL A 91 11.46 12.70 -5.82
N PHE A 92 10.57 13.16 -4.94
CA PHE A 92 9.13 12.87 -5.06
C PHE A 92 8.56 13.37 -6.38
N SER A 93 8.89 14.60 -6.79
CA SER A 93 8.47 15.18 -8.07
C SER A 93 8.90 14.33 -9.29
N LEU A 94 10.07 13.69 -9.22
CA LEU A 94 10.52 12.75 -10.25
C LEU A 94 9.71 11.44 -10.21
N LEU A 95 9.47 10.89 -9.01
CA LEU A 95 8.70 9.65 -8.81
C LEU A 95 7.23 9.79 -9.25
N GLN A 96 6.64 10.99 -9.13
CA GLN A 96 5.30 11.28 -9.65
C GLN A 96 5.23 11.10 -11.19
N LYS A 97 6.28 11.49 -11.91
CA LYS A 97 6.36 11.36 -13.37
C LYS A 97 6.72 9.94 -13.81
N MET A 98 7.36 9.16 -12.95
CA MET A 98 7.81 7.81 -13.26
C MET A 98 6.62 6.88 -13.56
N PRO A 99 6.65 6.11 -14.67
CA PRO A 99 5.65 5.07 -14.92
C PRO A 99 5.86 3.95 -13.91
N LYS A 100 4.87 3.72 -13.05
CA LYS A 100 5.01 2.82 -11.90
C LYS A 100 4.58 1.37 -12.19
N GLY A 101 4.10 1.10 -13.40
CA GLY A 101 3.57 -0.21 -13.78
C GLY A 101 2.20 -0.45 -13.17
N ALA A 102 2.08 -1.36 -12.21
CA ALA A 102 0.83 -1.74 -11.59
C ALA A 102 0.78 -1.46 -10.08
N ALA A 103 -0.43 -1.19 -9.58
CA ALA A 103 -0.73 -1.25 -8.16
C ALA A 103 -1.37 -2.61 -7.83
N LEU A 104 -0.64 -3.45 -7.10
CA LEU A 104 -1.03 -4.84 -6.89
C LEU A 104 -1.62 -5.14 -5.52
N HIS A 105 -1.76 -4.16 -4.63
CA HIS A 105 -2.37 -4.31 -3.29
C HIS A 105 -3.08 -3.02 -2.90
N VAL A 106 -4.39 -3.02 -3.12
CA VAL A 106 -5.28 -1.86 -2.93
C VAL A 106 -6.65 -2.38 -2.51
N HIS A 107 -7.33 -1.74 -1.55
CA HIS A 107 -8.69 -2.17 -1.16
C HIS A 107 -9.79 -1.27 -1.72
N ASP A 108 -10.97 -1.87 -1.88
CA ASP A 108 -12.19 -1.13 -2.17
C ASP A 108 -12.51 -0.12 -1.05
N PHE A 109 -13.20 0.96 -1.40
CA PHE A 109 -13.54 2.08 -0.49
C PHE A 109 -12.37 2.96 0.00
N ALA A 110 -11.11 2.67 -0.35
CA ALA A 110 -9.94 3.48 0.01
C ALA A 110 -9.08 3.98 -1.17
N MET A 111 -9.53 3.74 -2.40
CA MET A 111 -8.80 4.11 -3.63
C MET A 111 -8.91 5.60 -3.98
N VAL A 112 -10.05 6.21 -3.66
CA VAL A 112 -10.42 7.55 -4.13
C VAL A 112 -10.23 8.55 -3.00
N GLY A 113 -9.48 9.62 -3.29
CA GLY A 113 -9.28 10.73 -2.36
C GLY A 113 -10.58 11.22 -1.71
N VAL A 114 -10.54 11.40 -0.39
CA VAL A 114 -11.71 11.74 0.44
C VAL A 114 -12.39 13.05 0.05
N ASP A 115 -11.65 14.00 -0.52
CA ASP A 115 -12.20 15.24 -1.05
C ASP A 115 -13.23 14.99 -2.15
N TRP A 116 -13.06 13.97 -2.99
CA TRP A 116 -14.05 13.63 -4.01
C TRP A 116 -15.33 13.07 -3.37
N LEU A 117 -15.22 12.18 -2.38
CA LEU A 117 -16.37 11.66 -1.65
C LEU A 117 -17.17 12.78 -0.97
N VAL A 118 -16.48 13.71 -0.31
CA VAL A 118 -17.13 14.80 0.40
C VAL A 118 -17.66 15.86 -0.56
N ARG A 119 -16.87 16.35 -1.51
CA ARG A 119 -17.24 17.50 -2.36
C ARG A 119 -18.08 17.11 -3.57
N ASN A 120 -18.03 15.86 -4.03
CA ASN A 120 -18.86 15.37 -5.14
C ASN A 120 -20.00 14.51 -4.61
N VAL A 121 -19.70 13.35 -4.04
CA VAL A 121 -20.72 12.34 -3.74
C VAL A 121 -21.72 12.83 -2.70
N SER A 122 -21.24 13.41 -1.60
CA SER A 122 -22.13 13.85 -0.53
C SER A 122 -23.01 15.07 -0.91
N TYR A 123 -22.73 15.71 -2.06
CA TYR A 123 -23.55 16.78 -2.63
C TYR A 123 -24.62 16.30 -3.60
N ARG A 124 -24.61 15.01 -3.96
CA ARG A 124 -25.64 14.41 -4.82
C ARG A 124 -27.00 14.43 -4.11
N GLU A 125 -28.06 14.48 -4.90
CA GLU A 125 -29.43 14.47 -4.38
C GLU A 125 -29.70 13.20 -3.57
N ASN A 126 -30.67 13.29 -2.65
CA ASN A 126 -31.15 12.16 -1.84
C ASN A 126 -30.10 11.53 -0.92
N CYS A 127 -28.98 12.22 -0.65
CA CYS A 127 -27.98 11.79 0.33
C CYS A 127 -28.38 12.23 1.74
N TYR A 128 -28.55 11.28 2.64
CA TYR A 128 -28.84 11.50 4.05
C TYR A 128 -27.61 11.21 4.90
N VAL A 129 -27.48 11.96 5.99
CA VAL A 129 -26.49 11.75 7.04
C VAL A 129 -27.17 11.45 8.36
N CYS A 130 -26.50 10.67 9.18
CA CYS A 130 -26.88 10.40 10.55
C CYS A 130 -25.65 10.43 11.44
N PHE A 131 -25.80 11.06 12.60
CA PHE A 131 -24.78 11.14 13.63
C PHE A 131 -25.03 10.03 14.64
N THR A 132 -24.02 9.20 14.85
CA THR A 132 -24.14 8.00 15.68
C THR A 132 -23.74 8.28 17.12
N ASP A 133 -24.18 7.41 18.03
CA ASP A 133 -23.83 7.50 19.46
C ASP A 133 -22.33 7.31 19.72
N GLU A 134 -21.59 6.75 18.75
CA GLU A 134 -20.14 6.55 18.80
C GLU A 134 -19.33 7.76 18.28
N GLN A 135 -19.96 8.94 18.14
CA GLN A 135 -19.32 10.16 17.62
C GLN A 135 -18.75 10.00 16.20
N THR A 136 -19.34 9.12 15.40
CA THR A 136 -19.07 8.98 13.96
C THR A 136 -20.32 9.25 13.12
N VAL A 137 -20.18 9.28 11.80
CA VAL A 137 -21.27 9.56 10.85
C VAL A 137 -21.58 8.35 9.97
N ARG A 138 -22.84 8.24 9.55
CA ARG A 138 -23.27 7.28 8.53
C ARG A 138 -24.00 8.00 7.41
N PHE A 139 -23.85 7.48 6.20
CA PHE A 139 -24.51 8.00 5.01
C PHE A 139 -25.43 6.94 4.39
N ILE A 140 -26.48 7.40 3.72
CA ILE A 140 -27.35 6.56 2.89
C ILE A 140 -28.01 7.41 1.79
N PHE A 141 -28.19 6.82 0.61
CA PHE A 141 -29.03 7.40 -0.43
C PHE A 141 -30.44 6.81 -0.37
N SER A 142 -31.49 7.64 -0.41
CA SER A 142 -32.87 7.14 -0.41
C SER A 142 -33.85 8.13 -1.02
N SER A 143 -34.81 7.65 -1.81
CA SER A 143 -35.89 8.49 -2.35
C SER A 143 -36.84 9.03 -1.29
N GLY A 144 -36.88 8.41 -0.10
CA GLY A 144 -37.72 8.82 1.02
C GLY A 144 -36.94 8.94 2.33
N GLN A 145 -37.63 9.19 3.42
CA GLN A 145 -37.02 9.24 4.75
C GLN A 145 -36.49 7.84 5.12
N PRO A 146 -35.18 7.67 5.39
CA PRO A 146 -34.64 6.36 5.72
C PRO A 146 -35.15 5.84 7.06
N ALA A 147 -35.31 4.52 7.15
CA ALA A 147 -35.68 3.84 8.39
C ALA A 147 -34.59 3.99 9.47
N SER A 148 -35.02 4.06 10.72
CA SER A 148 -34.12 4.02 11.90
C SER A 148 -33.28 2.74 11.89
N ARG A 149 -32.00 2.87 12.25
CA ARG A 149 -31.03 1.76 12.34
C ARG A 149 -30.36 1.77 13.72
N PRO A 150 -29.79 0.64 14.17
CA PRO A 150 -28.96 0.62 15.38
C PRO A 150 -27.85 1.67 15.32
N HIS A 151 -27.70 2.44 16.40
CA HIS A 151 -26.78 3.58 16.53
C HIS A 151 -27.03 4.72 15.54
N CYS A 152 -28.22 4.75 14.90
CA CYS A 152 -28.57 5.77 13.94
C CYS A 152 -30.10 5.92 13.83
N SER A 153 -30.68 6.69 14.74
CA SER A 153 -32.14 6.84 14.87
C SER A 153 -32.71 8.02 14.09
N SER A 154 -31.90 9.03 13.78
CA SER A 154 -32.35 10.27 13.13
C SER A 154 -31.53 10.57 11.87
N TRP A 155 -32.19 10.47 10.71
CA TRP A 155 -31.60 10.78 9.41
C TRP A 155 -31.96 12.19 8.96
N SER A 156 -30.95 12.95 8.54
CA SER A 156 -31.10 14.30 8.00
C SER A 156 -30.65 14.34 6.54
N LEU A 157 -31.50 14.89 5.66
CA LEU A 157 -31.11 15.13 4.27
C LEU A 157 -29.96 16.15 4.23
N LEU A 158 -28.82 15.80 3.61
CA LEU A 158 -27.62 16.63 3.62
C LEU A 158 -27.85 18.01 3.01
N ARG A 159 -28.63 18.10 1.93
CA ARG A 159 -29.01 19.38 1.32
C ARG A 159 -29.71 20.31 2.33
N SER A 160 -30.66 19.76 3.10
CA SER A 160 -31.37 20.50 4.14
C SER A 160 -30.47 20.84 5.33
N LEU A 161 -29.57 19.94 5.72
CA LEU A 161 -28.61 20.19 6.80
C LEU A 161 -27.65 21.32 6.44
N ARG A 162 -27.04 21.27 5.24
CA ARG A 162 -26.13 22.32 4.74
C ARG A 162 -26.82 23.68 4.64
N GLY A 163 -28.10 23.72 4.25
CA GLY A 163 -28.88 24.96 4.19
C GLY A 163 -29.18 25.60 5.56
N LYS A 164 -29.07 24.83 6.66
CA LYS A 164 -29.30 25.32 8.03
C LYS A 164 -28.02 25.82 8.71
N ILE A 165 -26.85 25.49 8.19
CA ILE A 165 -25.55 25.81 8.80
C ILE A 165 -25.01 27.09 8.17
N LYS A 166 -24.57 28.05 9.00
CA LYS A 166 -24.02 29.35 8.53
C LYS A 166 -22.77 29.20 7.65
N ASN A 167 -21.93 28.19 7.90
CA ASN A 167 -20.74 27.87 7.10
C ASN A 167 -20.69 26.36 6.81
N SER A 168 -21.23 25.93 5.68
CA SER A 168 -21.22 24.51 5.26
C SER A 168 -19.81 23.93 5.14
N THR A 169 -18.82 24.78 4.82
CA THR A 169 -17.40 24.43 4.73
C THR A 169 -16.86 23.83 6.02
N ASP A 170 -17.41 24.20 7.18
CA ASP A 170 -16.99 23.66 8.48
C ASP A 170 -17.41 22.19 8.67
N LEU A 171 -18.54 21.79 8.10
CA LEU A 171 -19.01 20.39 8.09
C LEU A 171 -18.18 19.52 7.14
N ASP A 172 -17.70 20.11 6.04
CA ASP A 172 -16.91 19.39 5.05
C ASP A 172 -15.43 19.28 5.46
N ASN A 173 -14.77 20.38 5.88
CA ASN A 173 -13.32 20.52 5.70
C ASN A 173 -12.40 20.56 6.93
N ARG A 174 -12.86 20.56 8.18
CA ARG A 174 -11.96 21.02 9.26
C ARG A 174 -10.82 20.04 9.59
N TYR A 175 -9.67 20.26 8.93
CA TYR A 175 -8.38 19.57 9.05
C TYR A 175 -7.43 20.15 10.12
N SER A 176 -7.80 21.20 10.87
CA SER A 176 -6.90 21.76 11.89
C SER A 176 -7.63 22.31 13.11
N LEU A 177 -7.13 21.94 14.29
CA LEU A 177 -7.43 22.59 15.56
C LEU A 177 -6.44 23.75 15.73
N LYS A 178 -6.84 24.97 15.39
CA LYS A 178 -6.15 26.12 16.00
C LYS A 178 -6.43 26.08 17.51
N HIS A 179 -5.43 25.63 18.24
CA HIS A 179 -5.20 25.65 19.69
C HIS A 179 -6.36 26.20 20.56
N CYS A 180 -7.12 25.32 21.23
CA CYS A 180 -7.65 25.64 22.57
C CYS A 180 -6.53 25.23 23.57
N SER A 181 -5.53 26.09 23.75
CA SER A 181 -4.47 25.89 24.73
C SER A 181 -4.35 27.14 25.60
N GLU A 182 -5.31 27.35 26.49
CA GLU A 182 -5.15 28.17 27.70
C GLU A 182 -6.17 27.69 28.76
N PRO A 183 -5.80 27.50 30.04
CA PRO A 183 -6.66 26.83 31.03
C PRO A 183 -7.77 27.70 31.64
N GLU A 184 -7.98 28.93 31.17
CA GLU A 184 -8.91 29.85 31.80
C GLU A 184 -10.02 30.23 30.80
N THR A 185 -11.23 29.72 31.08
CA THR A 185 -12.51 29.90 30.37
C THR A 185 -12.79 28.95 29.19
N ILE A 186 -13.49 27.85 29.49
CA ILE A 186 -14.27 27.09 28.50
C ILE A 186 -15.50 27.94 28.15
N GLY A 187 -15.34 28.86 27.20
CA GLY A 187 -16.48 29.59 26.61
C GLY A 187 -17.28 28.72 25.64
N GLU A 188 -18.56 29.06 25.41
CA GLU A 188 -19.46 28.40 24.45
C GLU A 188 -18.85 28.25 23.03
N GLY A 189 -17.89 29.10 22.67
CA GLY A 189 -17.13 29.04 21.42
C GLY A 189 -16.19 27.84 21.26
N CYS A 190 -15.50 27.38 22.32
CA CYS A 190 -14.61 26.21 22.22
C CYS A 190 -15.44 24.89 22.24
N LEU A 191 -16.59 24.86 22.92
CA LEU A 191 -17.55 23.75 22.84
C LEU A 191 -18.18 23.62 21.44
N SER A 192 -18.55 24.74 20.81
CA SER A 192 -18.99 24.80 19.41
C SER A 192 -17.91 24.30 18.44
N GLN A 193 -16.64 24.66 18.65
CA GLN A 193 -15.52 24.19 17.81
C GLN A 193 -15.16 22.71 18.04
N MET A 194 -15.22 22.20 19.27
CA MET A 194 -15.09 20.75 19.55
C MET A 194 -16.24 19.95 18.92
N PHE A 195 -17.48 20.45 19.01
CA PHE A 195 -18.65 19.84 18.37
C PHE A 195 -18.48 19.80 16.84
N ILE A 196 -18.12 20.92 16.21
CA ILE A 196 -17.89 20.99 14.75
C ILE A 196 -16.70 20.12 14.29
N SER A 197 -15.62 20.02 15.09
CA SER A 197 -14.44 19.21 14.77
C SER A 197 -14.71 17.70 14.77
N ILE A 198 -15.63 17.21 15.61
CA ILE A 198 -16.06 15.79 15.62
C ILE A 198 -16.92 15.45 14.38
N HIS A 199 -17.60 16.45 13.82
CA HIS A 199 -18.60 16.28 12.76
C HIS A 199 -18.06 16.54 11.33
N SER A 200 -16.75 16.78 11.17
CA SER A 200 -16.14 16.91 9.83
C SER A 200 -16.21 15.59 9.07
N PHE A 201 -16.75 15.62 7.85
CA PHE A 201 -16.86 14.43 7.00
C PHE A 201 -15.50 13.91 6.56
N ILE A 202 -14.58 14.80 6.18
CA ILE A 202 -13.24 14.39 5.79
C ILE A 202 -12.48 13.74 6.95
N ARG A 203 -12.57 14.33 8.16
CA ARG A 203 -11.95 13.72 9.35
C ARG A 203 -12.50 12.33 9.62
N ASN A 204 -13.81 12.10 9.38
CA ASN A 204 -14.45 10.78 9.56
C ASN A 204 -14.06 9.75 8.47
N LEU A 205 -13.60 10.20 7.31
CA LEU A 205 -13.17 9.37 6.19
C LEU A 205 -11.65 9.11 6.13
N THR A 206 -10.87 9.69 7.04
CA THR A 206 -9.41 9.56 7.09
C THR A 206 -8.89 9.19 8.48
N LEU A 207 -7.66 8.71 8.54
CA LEU A 207 -6.90 8.57 9.80
C LEU A 207 -6.13 9.83 10.19
N PHE A 208 -6.06 10.83 9.31
CA PHE A 208 -5.25 12.03 9.53
C PHE A 208 -5.58 12.73 10.85
N THR A 209 -4.52 13.08 11.57
CA THR A 209 -4.56 13.91 12.77
C THR A 209 -3.20 14.57 12.96
N GLU A 210 -3.17 15.75 13.59
CA GLU A 210 -1.94 16.52 13.82
C GLU A 210 -0.98 15.79 14.80
N ASP A 211 -1.53 15.05 15.76
CA ASP A 211 -0.77 14.31 16.78
C ASP A 211 -1.19 12.82 16.83
N PRO A 212 -0.73 11.99 15.87
CA PRO A 212 -1.11 10.58 15.76
C PRO A 212 -0.64 9.74 16.94
N ASP A 213 0.48 10.11 17.57
CA ASP A 213 1.02 9.37 18.73
C ASP A 213 0.07 9.48 19.93
N ARG A 214 -0.52 10.66 20.13
CA ARG A 214 -1.53 10.89 21.17
C ARG A 214 -2.90 10.35 20.78
N ALA A 215 -3.31 10.54 19.54
CA ALA A 215 -4.63 10.09 19.06
C ALA A 215 -4.74 8.56 18.98
N TYR A 216 -3.64 7.89 18.65
CA TYR A 216 -3.57 6.45 18.43
C TYR A 216 -2.43 5.84 19.29
N PRO A 217 -2.66 5.66 20.60
CA PRO A 217 -1.64 5.13 21.50
C PRO A 217 -1.30 3.65 21.26
N SER A 218 -2.15 2.88 20.55
CA SER A 218 -1.96 1.46 20.27
C SER A 218 -2.44 1.05 18.88
N GLN A 219 -1.96 -0.09 18.38
CA GLN A 219 -2.42 -0.70 17.12
C GLN A 219 -3.94 -0.91 17.13
N ASP A 220 -4.51 -1.45 18.22
CA ASP A 220 -5.96 -1.65 18.34
C ASP A 220 -6.76 -0.34 18.24
N THR A 221 -6.20 0.76 18.76
CA THR A 221 -6.88 2.06 18.72
C THR A 221 -6.93 2.61 17.29
N VAL A 222 -5.82 2.54 16.55
CA VAL A 222 -5.81 2.96 15.13
C VAL A 222 -6.67 2.02 14.29
N TRP A 223 -6.62 0.71 14.50
CA TRP A 223 -7.46 -0.26 13.79
C TRP A 223 -8.96 -0.03 14.04
N LYS A 224 -9.35 0.34 15.26
CA LYS A 224 -10.75 0.72 15.55
C LYS A 224 -11.18 1.94 14.72
N ARG A 225 -10.34 2.99 14.68
CA ARG A 225 -10.61 4.20 13.89
C ARG A 225 -10.62 3.90 12.39
N PHE A 226 -9.72 3.06 11.92
CA PHE A 226 -9.59 2.62 10.54
C PHE A 226 -10.85 1.92 10.04
N LYS A 227 -11.33 0.92 10.78
CA LYS A 227 -12.60 0.23 10.50
C LYS A 227 -13.79 1.21 10.46
N GLN A 228 -13.82 2.20 11.36
CA GLN A 228 -14.86 3.23 11.34
C GLN A 228 -14.82 4.06 10.05
N ALA A 229 -13.63 4.44 9.54
CA ALA A 229 -13.51 5.20 8.29
C ALA A 229 -14.06 4.43 7.08
N PHE A 230 -13.77 3.12 6.98
CA PHE A 230 -14.37 2.25 5.97
C PHE A 230 -15.90 2.20 6.06
N LEU A 231 -16.46 2.10 7.27
CA LEU A 231 -17.93 2.10 7.46
C LEU A 231 -18.57 3.41 7.01
N VAL A 232 -17.86 4.54 7.15
CA VAL A 232 -18.33 5.84 6.64
C VAL A 232 -18.33 5.83 5.11
N ALA A 233 -17.22 5.43 4.49
CA ALA A 233 -17.10 5.35 3.03
C ALA A 233 -18.13 4.38 2.42
N TYR A 234 -18.35 3.24 3.07
CA TYR A 234 -19.34 2.23 2.69
C TYR A 234 -20.73 2.83 2.45
N GLY A 235 -21.20 3.70 3.35
CA GLY A 235 -22.54 4.31 3.26
C GLY A 235 -22.73 5.20 2.03
N LEU A 236 -21.64 5.85 1.58
CA LEU A 236 -21.63 6.69 0.38
C LEU A 236 -21.51 5.84 -0.89
N VAL A 237 -20.60 4.86 -0.89
CA VAL A 237 -20.15 4.19 -2.12
C VAL A 237 -21.08 3.05 -2.54
N THR A 238 -21.80 2.40 -1.62
CA THR A 238 -22.64 1.24 -1.95
C THR A 238 -23.94 1.56 -2.70
N TYR A 239 -24.26 2.83 -2.88
CA TYR A 239 -25.32 3.27 -3.81
C TYR A 239 -24.87 3.05 -5.25
N ALA A 240 -25.62 2.27 -6.04
CA ALA A 240 -25.19 1.71 -7.32
C ALA A 240 -24.58 2.70 -8.34
N PRO A 241 -25.14 3.92 -8.56
CA PRO A 241 -24.49 4.91 -9.41
C PRO A 241 -23.16 5.43 -8.83
N VAL A 242 -23.09 5.64 -7.52
CA VAL A 242 -21.85 6.07 -6.86
C VAL A 242 -20.81 4.96 -6.89
N PHE A 243 -21.19 3.70 -6.71
CA PHE A 243 -20.28 2.56 -6.83
C PHE A 243 -19.52 2.56 -8.17
N LYS A 244 -20.25 2.75 -9.27
CA LYS A 244 -19.67 2.81 -10.62
C LYS A 244 -18.77 4.04 -10.82
N ASP A 245 -19.20 5.20 -10.33
CA ASP A 245 -18.42 6.43 -10.43
C ASP A 245 -17.17 6.40 -9.55
N TYR A 246 -17.25 5.81 -8.36
CA TYR A 246 -16.14 5.63 -7.43
C TYR A 246 -15.06 4.77 -8.05
N LEU A 247 -15.43 3.62 -8.64
CA LEU A 247 -14.46 2.78 -9.33
C LEU A 247 -13.81 3.51 -10.51
N TYR A 248 -14.60 4.20 -11.34
CA TYR A 248 -14.06 4.96 -12.47
C TYR A 248 -13.09 6.07 -12.02
N GLU A 249 -13.46 6.79 -10.97
CA GLU A 249 -12.64 7.85 -10.36
C GLU A 249 -11.35 7.29 -9.74
N GLY A 250 -11.42 6.12 -9.09
CA GLY A 250 -10.25 5.42 -8.57
C GLY A 250 -9.27 5.09 -9.69
N LEU A 251 -9.75 4.48 -10.78
CA LEU A 251 -8.91 4.20 -11.95
C LEU A 251 -8.30 5.48 -12.54
N ARG A 252 -9.06 6.60 -12.57
CA ARG A 252 -8.56 7.90 -13.01
C ARG A 252 -7.41 8.41 -12.15
N GLN A 253 -7.55 8.37 -10.82
CA GLN A 253 -6.50 8.85 -9.90
C GLN A 253 -5.23 7.99 -9.96
N PHE A 254 -5.38 6.68 -10.13
CA PHE A 254 -4.23 5.78 -10.36
C PHE A 254 -3.56 6.06 -11.71
N TYR A 255 -4.34 6.25 -12.77
CA TYR A 255 -3.82 6.62 -14.09
C TYR A 255 -3.06 7.96 -14.08
N GLU A 256 -3.57 8.96 -13.35
CA GLU A 256 -2.91 10.26 -13.17
C GLU A 256 -1.58 10.16 -12.42
N ASP A 257 -1.43 9.16 -11.56
CA ASP A 257 -0.16 8.81 -10.93
C ASP A 257 0.70 7.87 -11.80
N ASN A 258 0.44 7.81 -13.12
CA ASN A 258 1.17 7.04 -14.12
C ASN A 258 1.24 5.52 -13.83
N ILE A 259 0.11 4.98 -13.33
CA ILE A 259 -0.12 3.54 -13.13
C ILE A 259 -0.98 3.04 -14.29
N MET A 260 -0.61 1.89 -14.86
CA MET A 260 -1.28 1.33 -16.04
C MET A 260 -2.14 0.09 -15.74
N TYR A 261 -2.13 -0.42 -14.51
CA TYR A 261 -2.90 -1.60 -14.13
C TYR A 261 -3.16 -1.65 -12.60
N VAL A 262 -4.32 -2.16 -12.17
CA VAL A 262 -4.69 -2.22 -10.74
C VAL A 262 -5.33 -3.56 -10.36
N GLU A 263 -4.97 -4.12 -9.21
CA GLU A 263 -5.67 -5.27 -8.60
C GLU A 263 -6.27 -4.87 -7.25
N ILE A 264 -7.60 -4.97 -7.17
CA ILE A 264 -8.40 -4.42 -6.07
C ILE A 264 -8.90 -5.56 -5.19
N ARG A 265 -8.55 -5.56 -3.90
CA ARG A 265 -9.22 -6.38 -2.87
C ARG A 265 -10.60 -5.80 -2.66
N ALA A 266 -11.64 -6.57 -2.89
CA ALA A 266 -13.01 -6.09 -2.75
C ALA A 266 -13.86 -7.04 -1.92
N LEU A 267 -14.50 -6.49 -0.88
CA LEU A 267 -15.51 -7.20 -0.10
C LEU A 267 -16.76 -7.51 -0.93
N LEU A 268 -16.95 -6.77 -2.04
CA LEU A 268 -18.13 -6.85 -2.90
C LEU A 268 -19.44 -6.79 -2.10
N PRO A 269 -19.64 -5.74 -1.29
CA PRO A 269 -20.82 -5.67 -0.46
C PRO A 269 -22.10 -5.56 -1.31
N VAL A 270 -23.22 -5.81 -0.66
CA VAL A 270 -24.54 -5.67 -1.27
C VAL A 270 -24.76 -4.20 -1.62
N THR A 271 -24.68 -3.88 -2.91
CA THR A 271 -25.00 -2.55 -3.43
C THR A 271 -26.52 -2.40 -3.55
N TYR A 272 -27.00 -1.16 -3.63
CA TYR A 272 -28.43 -0.88 -3.66
C TYR A 272 -28.80 0.28 -4.57
N GLU A 273 -30.06 0.31 -4.98
CA GLU A 273 -30.67 1.36 -5.79
C GLU A 273 -31.42 2.36 -4.91
N LEU A 274 -31.82 3.49 -5.46
CA LEU A 274 -32.46 4.57 -4.70
C LEU A 274 -33.78 4.16 -4.02
N ASP A 275 -34.49 3.19 -4.61
CA ASP A 275 -35.73 2.61 -4.08
C ASP A 275 -35.51 1.51 -3.02
N GLY A 276 -34.24 1.20 -2.70
CA GLY A 276 -33.86 0.19 -1.73
C GLY A 276 -33.69 -1.23 -2.29
N ARG A 277 -33.91 -1.44 -3.60
CA ARG A 277 -33.63 -2.73 -4.25
C ARG A 277 -32.15 -3.07 -4.10
N LYS A 278 -31.87 -4.29 -3.65
CA LYS A 278 -30.51 -4.81 -3.42
C LYS A 278 -29.98 -5.53 -4.66
N ASN A 279 -28.70 -5.37 -4.93
CA ASN A 279 -27.96 -6.02 -6.00
C ASN A 279 -27.00 -7.07 -5.40
N ASN A 280 -26.84 -8.21 -6.06
CA ASN A 280 -25.97 -9.30 -5.61
C ASN A 280 -24.52 -9.12 -6.11
N LYS A 281 -23.62 -10.03 -5.72
CA LYS A 281 -22.21 -9.95 -6.12
C LYS A 281 -21.99 -10.07 -7.63
N ASP A 282 -22.76 -10.89 -8.34
CA ASP A 282 -22.74 -10.95 -9.80
C ASP A 282 -23.02 -9.59 -10.46
N TRP A 283 -23.95 -8.81 -9.91
CA TRP A 283 -24.18 -7.44 -10.37
C TRP A 283 -22.95 -6.57 -10.13
N SER A 284 -22.33 -6.64 -8.94
CA SER A 284 -21.13 -5.86 -8.62
C SER A 284 -19.97 -6.21 -9.55
N MET A 285 -19.77 -7.50 -9.85
CA MET A 285 -18.74 -7.97 -10.78
C MET A 285 -18.98 -7.48 -12.21
N ARG A 286 -20.23 -7.54 -12.70
CA ARG A 286 -20.59 -6.94 -14.00
C ARG A 286 -20.36 -5.43 -14.03
N ALA A 287 -20.73 -4.72 -12.96
CA ALA A 287 -20.50 -3.29 -12.84
C ALA A 287 -19.00 -2.96 -12.86
N CYS A 288 -18.15 -3.72 -12.16
CA CYS A 288 -16.70 -3.58 -12.23
C CYS A 288 -16.18 -3.79 -13.66
N GLN A 289 -16.58 -4.88 -14.31
CA GLN A 289 -16.17 -5.20 -15.69
C GLN A 289 -16.59 -4.10 -16.68
N ASP A 290 -17.81 -3.58 -16.57
CA ASP A 290 -18.30 -2.50 -17.44
C ASP A 290 -17.54 -1.18 -17.23
N VAL A 291 -17.26 -0.82 -15.97
CA VAL A 291 -16.51 0.39 -15.65
C VAL A 291 -15.08 0.29 -16.16
N VAL A 292 -14.41 -0.84 -15.94
CA VAL A 292 -13.05 -1.10 -16.45
C VAL A 292 -13.04 -1.01 -17.97
N ARG A 293 -13.96 -1.69 -18.66
CA ARG A 293 -14.08 -1.65 -20.12
C ARG A 293 -14.30 -0.22 -20.64
N ARG A 294 -15.16 0.55 -19.99
CA ARG A 294 -15.39 1.96 -20.34
C ARG A 294 -14.14 2.80 -20.14
N PHE A 295 -13.43 2.61 -19.03
CA PHE A 295 -12.21 3.34 -18.72
C PHE A 295 -11.10 3.03 -19.72
N THR A 296 -10.83 1.75 -20.01
CA THR A 296 -9.81 1.34 -21.00
C THR A 296 -10.13 1.80 -22.42
N ALA A 297 -11.42 1.99 -22.76
CA ALA A 297 -11.81 2.58 -24.04
C ALA A 297 -11.46 4.08 -24.13
N SER A 298 -11.51 4.81 -23.00
CA SER A 298 -11.13 6.22 -22.91
C SER A 298 -9.62 6.43 -22.72
N TYR A 299 -8.93 5.46 -22.14
CA TYR A 299 -7.49 5.47 -21.87
C TYR A 299 -6.83 4.20 -22.42
N PRO A 300 -6.53 4.12 -23.73
CA PRO A 300 -6.08 2.88 -24.38
C PRO A 300 -4.72 2.34 -23.90
N ASP A 301 -3.93 3.16 -23.22
CA ASP A 301 -2.65 2.80 -22.61
C ASP A 301 -2.77 2.38 -21.14
N PHE A 302 -3.99 2.31 -20.61
CA PHE A 302 -4.35 1.67 -19.34
C PHE A 302 -4.80 0.22 -19.63
N LEU A 303 -4.14 -0.76 -19.02
CA LEU A 303 -4.37 -2.19 -19.27
C LEU A 303 -5.65 -2.72 -18.64
N GLY A 304 -6.18 -2.03 -17.63
CA GLY A 304 -7.41 -2.37 -16.93
C GLY A 304 -7.20 -2.60 -15.44
N ALA A 305 -8.16 -3.26 -14.81
CA ALA A 305 -8.09 -3.66 -13.42
C ALA A 305 -8.72 -5.03 -13.21
N ARG A 306 -8.36 -5.72 -12.14
CA ARG A 306 -8.98 -6.97 -11.70
C ARG A 306 -9.36 -6.90 -10.22
N VAL A 307 -10.27 -7.79 -9.82
CA VAL A 307 -10.83 -7.88 -8.47
C VAL A 307 -10.36 -9.17 -7.80
N ILE A 308 -9.82 -9.05 -6.60
CA ILE A 308 -9.58 -10.14 -5.66
C ILE A 308 -10.73 -10.10 -4.66
N PHE A 309 -11.58 -11.12 -4.66
CA PHE A 309 -12.72 -11.16 -3.74
C PHE A 309 -12.23 -11.41 -2.33
N THR A 310 -12.67 -10.59 -1.37
CA THR A 310 -12.23 -10.69 0.01
C THR A 310 -13.37 -10.92 0.99
N VAL A 311 -13.01 -11.49 2.14
CA VAL A 311 -13.89 -11.57 3.31
C VAL A 311 -13.12 -11.24 4.57
N HIS A 312 -13.81 -10.67 5.56
CA HIS A 312 -13.19 -10.35 6.83
C HIS A 312 -12.84 -11.63 7.60
N ARG A 313 -11.62 -11.73 8.13
CA ARG A 313 -11.11 -12.92 8.83
C ARG A 313 -11.73 -13.20 10.21
N SER A 314 -12.77 -12.46 10.59
CA SER A 314 -13.53 -12.70 11.82
C SER A 314 -14.66 -13.72 11.66
N ILE A 315 -14.99 -14.12 10.42
CA ILE A 315 -16.05 -15.09 10.13
C ILE A 315 -15.73 -16.47 10.75
N ASN A 316 -16.76 -17.30 10.94
CA ASN A 316 -16.54 -18.66 11.40
C ASN A 316 -16.17 -19.61 10.24
N ALA A 317 -15.74 -20.84 10.56
CA ALA A 317 -15.26 -21.80 9.56
C ALA A 317 -16.36 -22.23 8.57
N ALA A 318 -17.62 -22.35 9.04
CA ALA A 318 -18.74 -22.72 8.17
C ALA A 318 -19.11 -21.61 7.18
N GLU A 319 -18.98 -20.34 7.60
CA GLU A 319 -19.10 -19.19 6.71
C GLU A 319 -17.96 -19.16 5.69
N ALA A 320 -16.73 -19.45 6.11
CA ALA A 320 -15.58 -19.49 5.22
C ALA A 320 -15.75 -20.51 4.09
N VAL A 321 -16.26 -21.71 4.39
CA VAL A 321 -16.60 -22.73 3.37
C VAL A 321 -17.53 -22.15 2.31
N LYS A 322 -18.64 -21.52 2.73
CA LYS A 322 -19.62 -20.92 1.81
C LYS A 322 -19.00 -19.79 0.97
N THR A 323 -18.15 -18.99 1.60
CA THR A 323 -17.48 -17.88 0.92
C THR A 323 -16.46 -18.37 -0.11
N VAL A 324 -15.70 -19.42 0.17
CA VAL A 324 -14.77 -20.00 -0.82
C VAL A 324 -15.54 -20.63 -1.98
N GLU A 325 -16.67 -21.29 -1.73
CA GLU A 325 -17.56 -21.77 -2.81
C GLU A 325 -18.10 -20.63 -3.68
N GLU A 326 -18.48 -19.51 -3.07
CA GLU A 326 -18.88 -18.30 -3.79
C GLU A 326 -17.72 -17.74 -4.60
N ALA A 327 -16.49 -17.73 -4.06
CA ALA A 327 -15.29 -17.29 -4.75
C ALA A 327 -14.99 -18.15 -5.98
N MET A 328 -15.09 -19.48 -5.87
CA MET A 328 -14.95 -20.40 -7.00
C MET A 328 -16.00 -20.12 -8.09
N THR A 329 -17.24 -19.84 -7.68
CA THR A 329 -18.34 -19.54 -8.61
C THR A 329 -18.10 -18.22 -9.34
N LEU A 330 -17.73 -17.15 -8.62
CA LEU A 330 -17.43 -15.85 -9.21
C LEU A 330 -16.21 -15.94 -10.13
N HIS A 331 -15.16 -16.67 -9.74
CA HIS A 331 -13.95 -16.82 -10.56
C HIS A 331 -14.27 -17.51 -11.90
N ARG A 332 -15.11 -18.55 -11.88
CA ARG A 332 -15.59 -19.23 -13.08
C ARG A 332 -16.48 -18.32 -13.95
N ASN A 333 -17.38 -17.55 -13.34
CA ASN A 333 -18.36 -16.74 -14.06
C ASN A 333 -17.74 -15.44 -14.62
N PHE A 334 -16.65 -14.96 -14.02
CA PHE A 334 -16.04 -13.67 -14.31
C PHE A 334 -14.50 -13.77 -14.49
N PRO A 335 -14.00 -14.67 -15.35
CA PRO A 335 -12.57 -15.02 -15.42
C PRO A 335 -11.67 -13.86 -15.90
N ASP A 336 -12.22 -12.87 -16.60
CA ASP A 336 -11.46 -11.72 -17.09
C ASP A 336 -11.24 -10.65 -16.01
N ILE A 337 -12.16 -10.55 -15.05
CA ILE A 337 -12.15 -9.50 -14.01
C ILE A 337 -11.80 -10.06 -12.64
N MET A 338 -12.21 -11.27 -12.27
CA MET A 338 -11.86 -11.86 -10.99
C MET A 338 -10.47 -12.50 -11.05
N ALA A 339 -9.55 -12.05 -10.21
CA ALA A 339 -8.20 -12.60 -10.10
C ALA A 339 -8.12 -13.77 -9.11
N GLY A 340 -8.86 -13.71 -7.99
CA GLY A 340 -8.78 -14.74 -6.95
C GLY A 340 -9.43 -14.33 -5.64
N PHE A 341 -8.92 -14.85 -4.53
CA PHE A 341 -9.50 -14.71 -3.19
C PHE A 341 -8.49 -14.33 -2.11
N ASP A 342 -8.93 -13.63 -1.07
CA ASP A 342 -8.11 -13.19 0.07
C ASP A 342 -8.95 -13.01 1.36
N PHE A 343 -8.28 -13.06 2.52
CA PHE A 343 -8.84 -12.73 3.83
C PHE A 343 -8.28 -11.39 4.31
N VAL A 344 -9.15 -10.48 4.76
CA VAL A 344 -8.77 -9.13 5.19
C VAL A 344 -9.17 -8.83 6.63
N GLY A 345 -8.69 -7.70 7.15
CA GLY A 345 -8.95 -7.22 8.52
C GLY A 345 -7.75 -7.42 9.45
N GLN A 346 -7.83 -6.83 10.65
CA GLN A 346 -6.73 -6.85 11.63
C GLN A 346 -6.27 -8.27 11.92
N GLU A 347 -5.03 -8.57 11.51
CA GLU A 347 -4.46 -9.91 11.55
C GLU A 347 -4.24 -10.40 12.99
N ASP A 348 -3.70 -9.56 13.87
CA ASP A 348 -3.41 -9.88 15.28
C ASP A 348 -4.61 -10.35 16.10
N LEU A 349 -5.80 -9.80 15.83
CA LEU A 349 -7.05 -10.15 16.53
C LEU A 349 -7.97 -11.06 15.70
N GLY A 350 -7.52 -11.41 14.50
CA GLY A 350 -8.24 -12.22 13.54
C GLY A 350 -8.04 -13.71 13.76
N ARG A 351 -8.70 -14.53 12.93
CA ARG A 351 -8.45 -15.97 12.90
C ARG A 351 -7.30 -16.27 11.92
N PRO A 352 -6.33 -17.14 12.26
CA PRO A 352 -5.23 -17.50 11.37
C PRO A 352 -5.72 -18.31 10.16
N LEU A 353 -4.94 -18.37 9.08
CA LEU A 353 -5.27 -19.12 7.86
C LEU A 353 -5.48 -20.60 8.16
N TRP A 354 -4.66 -21.21 9.03
CA TRP A 354 -4.84 -22.60 9.46
C TRP A 354 -6.23 -22.91 10.06
N TYR A 355 -6.87 -21.93 10.71
CA TYR A 355 -8.23 -22.09 11.22
C TYR A 355 -9.24 -22.34 10.08
N PHE A 356 -8.96 -21.84 8.88
CA PHE A 356 -9.80 -21.99 7.69
C PHE A 356 -9.33 -23.09 6.74
N LYS A 357 -8.40 -23.97 7.15
CA LYS A 357 -7.80 -25.00 6.30
C LYS A 357 -8.83 -25.81 5.49
N ASP A 358 -9.94 -26.22 6.12
CA ASP A 358 -10.96 -27.03 5.45
C ASP A 358 -11.65 -26.25 4.33
N ALA A 359 -11.84 -24.94 4.50
CA ALA A 359 -12.38 -24.07 3.46
C ALA A 359 -11.35 -23.78 2.36
N LEU A 360 -10.08 -23.59 2.73
CA LEU A 360 -8.98 -23.28 1.82
C LEU A 360 -8.54 -24.48 0.97
N SER A 361 -8.76 -25.71 1.44
CA SER A 361 -8.51 -26.94 0.67
C SER A 361 -9.61 -27.26 -0.35
N LEU A 362 -10.82 -26.67 -0.23
CA LEU A 362 -11.96 -26.99 -1.09
C LEU A 362 -11.71 -26.86 -2.60
N PRO A 363 -11.01 -25.83 -3.10
CA PRO A 363 -10.78 -25.74 -4.54
C PRO A 363 -9.95 -26.91 -5.05
N GLU A 364 -8.88 -27.29 -4.36
CA GLU A 364 -8.03 -28.44 -4.72
C GLU A 364 -8.81 -29.76 -4.64
N ASP A 365 -9.57 -29.98 -3.56
CA ASP A 365 -10.42 -31.16 -3.39
C ASP A 365 -11.45 -31.34 -4.51
N ARG A 366 -11.87 -30.22 -5.12
CA ARG A 366 -12.84 -30.18 -6.24
C ARG A 366 -12.17 -30.06 -7.61
N GLY A 367 -10.84 -30.07 -7.70
CA GLY A 367 -10.10 -29.93 -8.96
C GLY A 367 -10.28 -28.57 -9.62
N VAL A 368 -10.52 -27.51 -8.84
CA VAL A 368 -10.67 -26.13 -9.30
C VAL A 368 -9.45 -25.31 -8.87
N ASN A 369 -8.83 -24.63 -9.83
CA ASN A 369 -7.78 -23.66 -9.52
C ASN A 369 -8.39 -22.32 -9.11
N LEU A 370 -8.33 -21.99 -7.82
CA LEU A 370 -8.66 -20.67 -7.27
C LEU A 370 -7.38 -20.01 -6.76
N PRO A 371 -6.87 -18.96 -7.44
CA PRO A 371 -5.69 -18.24 -6.95
C PRO A 371 -5.96 -17.53 -5.62
N TYR A 372 -5.00 -17.61 -4.70
CA TYR A 372 -5.03 -16.89 -3.43
C TYR A 372 -4.01 -15.74 -3.41
N PHE A 373 -4.33 -14.69 -2.64
CA PHE A 373 -3.51 -13.48 -2.49
C PHE A 373 -3.45 -13.02 -1.03
N PHE A 374 -3.15 -13.96 -0.12
CA PHE A 374 -3.37 -13.77 1.31
C PHE A 374 -2.59 -12.59 1.91
N HIS A 375 -3.28 -11.75 2.68
CA HIS A 375 -2.63 -11.01 3.76
C HIS A 375 -2.02 -12.01 4.76
N ALA A 376 -0.73 -11.88 5.03
CA ALA A 376 -0.05 -12.72 6.00
C ALA A 376 1.18 -12.05 6.59
N GLY A 377 1.36 -12.21 7.90
CA GLY A 377 2.51 -11.71 8.63
C GLY A 377 2.56 -10.18 8.75
N GLU A 378 1.43 -9.49 8.66
CA GLU A 378 1.28 -8.08 9.00
C GLU A 378 1.19 -7.91 10.53
N THR A 379 2.30 -8.17 11.22
CA THR A 379 2.35 -8.17 12.69
C THR A 379 3.74 -7.85 13.22
N ASP A 380 3.79 -7.23 14.40
CA ASP A 380 5.01 -7.10 15.20
C ASP A 380 5.29 -8.33 16.07
N SER A 381 4.32 -9.23 16.23
CA SER A 381 4.50 -10.46 16.98
C SER A 381 5.53 -11.37 16.32
N GLN A 382 6.14 -12.24 17.12
CA GLN A 382 7.07 -13.26 16.63
C GLN A 382 6.84 -14.59 17.34
N GLY A 383 6.73 -15.66 16.57
CA GLY A 383 6.54 -17.02 17.09
C GLY A 383 5.12 -17.29 17.58
N THR A 384 4.14 -16.54 17.08
CA THR A 384 2.71 -16.74 17.34
C THR A 384 2.05 -17.47 16.16
N ASP A 385 0.76 -17.75 16.27
CA ASP A 385 -0.06 -18.23 15.16
C ASP A 385 -0.27 -17.16 14.07
N VAL A 386 -0.13 -15.88 14.42
CA VAL A 386 -0.33 -14.76 13.52
C VAL A 386 0.78 -14.67 12.46
N ASP A 387 2.05 -14.64 12.85
CA ASP A 387 3.16 -14.60 11.90
C ASP A 387 3.38 -15.95 11.20
N GLN A 388 2.85 -17.05 11.75
CA GLN A 388 2.78 -18.36 11.07
C GLN A 388 1.85 -18.37 9.85
N ASN A 389 0.93 -17.39 9.70
CA ASN A 389 0.14 -17.25 8.47
C ASN A 389 1.04 -17.13 7.22
N LEU A 390 2.29 -16.68 7.36
CA LEU A 390 3.26 -16.67 6.27
C LEU A 390 3.56 -18.09 5.73
N MET A 391 3.70 -19.06 6.63
CA MET A 391 3.90 -20.46 6.25
C MET A 391 2.62 -21.02 5.61
N ASP A 392 1.48 -20.81 6.26
CA ASP A 392 0.20 -21.32 5.79
C ASP A 392 -0.15 -20.78 4.39
N ALA A 393 0.10 -19.49 4.14
CA ALA A 393 -0.13 -18.88 2.84
C ALA A 393 0.66 -19.59 1.73
N LEU A 394 1.92 -19.96 1.99
CA LEU A 394 2.73 -20.73 1.04
C LEU A 394 2.25 -22.17 0.89
N LEU A 395 1.81 -22.82 1.98
CA LEU A 395 1.26 -24.18 1.94
C LEU A 395 -0.05 -24.25 1.13
N PHE A 396 -0.85 -23.19 1.13
CA PHE A 396 -2.04 -23.04 0.29
C PHE A 396 -1.73 -22.43 -1.09
N ASN A 397 -0.47 -22.45 -1.53
CA ASN A 397 -0.03 -22.02 -2.86
C ASN A 397 -0.47 -20.59 -3.22
N THR A 398 -0.37 -19.65 -2.27
CA THR A 398 -0.67 -18.24 -2.54
C THR A 398 0.17 -17.71 -3.70
N THR A 399 -0.44 -16.89 -4.55
CA THR A 399 0.22 -16.26 -5.70
C THR A 399 1.11 -15.09 -5.26
N ARG A 400 0.68 -14.35 -4.24
CA ARG A 400 1.43 -13.25 -3.59
C ARG A 400 1.09 -13.22 -2.11
N ILE A 401 1.96 -12.60 -1.31
CA ILE A 401 1.73 -12.36 0.12
C ILE A 401 1.52 -10.86 0.34
N GLY A 402 0.37 -10.48 0.87
CA GLY A 402 0.07 -9.13 1.34
C GLY A 402 0.91 -8.78 2.56
N HIS A 403 1.62 -7.65 2.49
CA HIS A 403 2.60 -7.16 3.46
C HIS A 403 3.82 -8.05 3.66
N GLY A 404 3.66 -9.22 4.28
CA GLY A 404 4.77 -10.09 4.66
C GLY A 404 5.75 -9.45 5.65
N PHE A 405 5.28 -8.54 6.50
CA PHE A 405 6.12 -7.69 7.36
C PHE A 405 7.04 -8.52 8.28
N ALA A 406 6.53 -9.61 8.86
CA ALA A 406 7.30 -10.51 9.72
C ALA A 406 8.28 -11.44 8.97
N LEU A 407 8.25 -11.51 7.63
CA LEU A 407 8.99 -12.54 6.86
C LEU A 407 10.50 -12.57 7.13
N ALA A 408 11.12 -11.41 7.37
CA ALA A 408 12.56 -11.33 7.65
C ALA A 408 12.97 -12.12 8.91
N ARG A 409 12.03 -12.38 9.81
CA ARG A 409 12.22 -13.14 11.06
C ARG A 409 12.09 -14.66 10.88
N HIS A 410 11.69 -15.12 9.68
CA HIS A 410 11.39 -16.52 9.36
C HIS A 410 12.30 -17.03 8.23
N PRO A 411 13.55 -17.46 8.52
CA PRO A 411 14.51 -17.79 7.47
C PRO A 411 14.06 -18.94 6.55
N VAL A 412 13.35 -19.93 7.08
CA VAL A 412 12.81 -21.06 6.29
C VAL A 412 11.69 -20.59 5.34
N VAL A 413 10.74 -19.82 5.86
CA VAL A 413 9.60 -19.30 5.08
C VAL A 413 10.07 -18.29 4.04
N LYS A 414 11.02 -17.41 4.40
CA LYS A 414 11.67 -16.46 3.50
C LYS A 414 12.33 -17.16 2.30
N GLU A 415 13.07 -18.25 2.55
CA GLU A 415 13.71 -19.00 1.48
C GLU A 415 12.71 -19.79 0.65
N MET A 416 11.65 -20.33 1.26
CA MET A 416 10.56 -21.01 0.56
C MET A 416 9.84 -20.06 -0.40
N SER A 417 9.41 -18.89 0.06
CA SER A 417 8.76 -17.85 -0.76
C SER A 417 9.64 -17.45 -1.95
N ARG A 418 10.95 -17.28 -1.70
CA ARG A 418 11.94 -16.95 -2.74
C ARG A 418 12.08 -18.03 -3.81
N LYS A 419 12.15 -19.31 -3.41
CA LYS A 419 12.24 -20.45 -4.33
C LYS A 419 10.97 -20.67 -5.13
N MET A 420 9.82 -20.37 -4.53
CA MET A 420 8.51 -20.44 -5.17
C MET A 420 8.21 -19.22 -6.06
N ASP A 421 9.08 -18.21 -6.05
CA ASP A 421 8.88 -16.93 -6.75
C ASP A 421 7.58 -16.21 -6.32
N VAL A 422 7.22 -16.35 -5.04
CA VAL A 422 6.06 -15.68 -4.42
C VAL A 422 6.53 -14.35 -3.82
N PRO A 423 6.09 -13.20 -4.34
CA PRO A 423 6.53 -11.91 -3.86
C PRO A 423 5.72 -11.41 -2.66
N LEU A 424 6.35 -10.50 -1.92
CA LEU A 424 5.65 -9.65 -0.97
C LEU A 424 5.10 -8.39 -1.64
N GLU A 425 3.90 -7.99 -1.22
CA GLU A 425 3.30 -6.70 -1.54
C GLU A 425 3.55 -5.73 -0.39
N VAL A 426 4.59 -4.92 -0.48
CA VAL A 426 5.03 -4.03 0.60
C VAL A 426 4.27 -2.70 0.53
N CYS A 427 3.69 -2.28 1.65
CA CYS A 427 2.87 -1.08 1.79
C CYS A 427 3.40 -0.17 2.92
N PRO A 428 4.49 0.60 2.67
CA PRO A 428 5.24 1.30 3.71
C PRO A 428 4.40 2.26 4.56
N ILE A 429 3.55 3.07 3.92
CA ILE A 429 2.76 4.08 4.64
C ILE A 429 1.72 3.39 5.52
N SER A 430 1.07 2.33 5.03
CA SER A 430 0.14 1.52 5.82
C SER A 430 0.82 0.97 7.07
N ASN A 431 1.99 0.33 6.91
CA ASN A 431 2.71 -0.25 8.04
C ASN A 431 3.13 0.81 9.08
N GLN A 432 3.47 2.03 8.66
CA GLN A 432 3.78 3.11 9.61
C GLN A 432 2.53 3.65 10.31
N VAL A 433 1.49 3.98 9.55
CA VAL A 433 0.24 4.58 10.07
C VAL A 433 -0.48 3.60 11.01
N LEU A 434 -0.45 2.31 10.71
CA LEU A 434 -1.01 1.24 11.54
C LEU A 434 -0.07 0.81 12.68
N LYS A 435 1.06 1.52 12.86
CA LYS A 435 1.99 1.42 14.00
C LYS A 435 2.78 0.10 14.10
N LEU A 436 3.10 -0.53 12.97
CA LEU A 436 4.03 -1.68 12.91
C LEU A 436 5.50 -1.21 12.93
N VAL A 437 5.76 0.00 12.43
CA VAL A 437 7.09 0.62 12.49
C VAL A 437 6.95 2.12 12.61
N SER A 438 7.78 2.76 13.44
CA SER A 438 7.74 4.23 13.60
C SER A 438 8.64 4.93 12.59
N ASP A 439 9.83 4.39 12.37
CA ASP A 439 10.83 4.90 11.44
C ASP A 439 10.99 3.96 10.26
N LEU A 440 10.68 4.41 9.05
CA LEU A 440 10.70 3.55 7.86
C LEU A 440 12.11 3.12 7.45
N ARG A 441 13.17 3.66 8.05
CA ARG A 441 14.54 3.12 7.91
C ARG A 441 14.67 1.74 8.56
N ASP A 442 13.87 1.45 9.59
CA ASP A 442 13.87 0.18 10.32
C ASP A 442 12.90 -0.85 9.71
N HIS A 443 12.25 -0.51 8.59
CA HIS A 443 11.27 -1.39 7.96
C HIS A 443 11.92 -2.70 7.49
N PRO A 444 11.33 -3.88 7.78
CA PRO A 444 11.94 -5.20 7.51
C PRO A 444 12.19 -5.48 6.03
N ALA A 445 11.47 -4.81 5.14
CA ALA A 445 11.73 -4.84 3.69
C ALA A 445 13.15 -4.40 3.32
N ALA A 446 13.84 -3.60 4.14
CA ALA A 446 15.24 -3.22 3.93
C ALA A 446 16.14 -4.46 3.71
N VAL A 447 16.02 -5.44 4.60
CA VAL A 447 16.81 -6.67 4.57
C VAL A 447 16.39 -7.55 3.39
N LEU A 448 15.08 -7.67 3.14
CA LEU A 448 14.55 -8.47 2.05
C LEU A 448 15.04 -7.95 0.69
N MET A 449 15.02 -6.63 0.50
CA MET A 449 15.47 -6.00 -0.74
C MET A 449 17.00 -5.99 -0.87
N ALA A 450 17.75 -5.91 0.23
CA ALA A 450 19.21 -6.09 0.20
C ALA A 450 19.62 -7.51 -0.27
N GLU A 451 18.79 -8.51 0.00
CA GLU A 451 18.96 -9.89 -0.46
C GLU A 451 18.33 -10.18 -1.83
N GLY A 452 17.68 -9.19 -2.47
CA GLY A 452 17.03 -9.36 -3.76
C GLY A 452 15.76 -10.22 -3.71
N HIS A 453 15.08 -10.26 -2.57
CA HIS A 453 13.81 -10.99 -2.43
C HIS A 453 12.75 -10.43 -3.40
N PRO A 454 11.87 -11.28 -3.98
CA PRO A 454 10.75 -10.83 -4.80
C PRO A 454 9.83 -9.89 -4.02
N VAL A 455 9.72 -8.64 -4.47
CA VAL A 455 8.85 -7.62 -3.86
C VAL A 455 8.19 -6.75 -4.93
N VAL A 456 7.00 -6.27 -4.61
CA VAL A 456 6.31 -5.17 -5.30
C VAL A 456 5.94 -4.10 -4.25
N ILE A 457 5.89 -2.84 -4.66
CA ILE A 457 5.43 -1.73 -3.81
C ILE A 457 3.97 -1.44 -4.16
N SER A 458 3.12 -1.29 -3.16
CA SER A 458 1.73 -0.85 -3.30
C SER A 458 1.34 0.14 -2.20
N SER A 459 0.17 0.73 -2.28
CA SER A 459 -0.29 1.79 -1.36
C SER A 459 -1.37 1.39 -0.37
N ASP A 460 -1.97 0.21 -0.53
CA ASP A 460 -2.99 -0.32 0.36
C ASP A 460 -4.25 0.57 0.36
N ASP A 461 -4.35 1.52 1.31
CA ASP A 461 -5.49 2.39 1.53
C ASP A 461 -5.12 3.89 1.46
N PRO A 462 -4.59 4.37 0.31
CA PRO A 462 -3.98 5.70 0.21
C PRO A 462 -4.92 6.83 0.62
N ALA A 463 -6.22 6.74 0.32
CA ALA A 463 -7.18 7.78 0.67
C ALA A 463 -7.33 7.94 2.19
N LEU A 464 -7.26 6.85 2.97
CA LEU A 464 -7.41 6.90 4.42
C LEU A 464 -6.16 7.51 5.08
N PHE A 465 -5.00 7.35 4.45
CA PHE A 465 -3.73 7.92 4.92
C PHE A 465 -3.48 9.36 4.42
N GLY A 466 -4.27 9.84 3.46
CA GLY A 466 -4.05 11.12 2.79
C GLY A 466 -2.90 11.10 1.79
N ALA A 467 -2.53 9.92 1.29
CA ALA A 467 -1.52 9.72 0.25
C ALA A 467 -2.13 9.85 -1.17
N THR A 468 -1.27 9.93 -2.18
CA THR A 468 -1.66 9.72 -3.58
C THR A 468 -1.70 8.22 -3.89
N ALA A 469 -2.13 7.85 -5.10
CA ALA A 469 -2.30 6.46 -5.50
C ALA A 469 -1.08 5.57 -5.24
N LEU A 470 0.16 5.97 -5.58
CA LEU A 470 1.34 5.11 -5.35
C LEU A 470 2.67 5.85 -5.19
N SER A 471 2.80 7.10 -5.65
CA SER A 471 4.07 7.84 -5.59
C SER A 471 4.60 8.07 -4.18
N HIS A 472 3.73 8.25 -3.18
CA HIS A 472 4.17 8.43 -1.79
C HIS A 472 4.83 7.16 -1.25
N ASP A 473 4.23 5.98 -1.45
CA ASP A 473 4.84 4.70 -1.04
C ASP A 473 6.15 4.40 -1.77
N PHE A 474 6.28 4.76 -3.06
CA PHE A 474 7.57 4.68 -3.75
C PHE A 474 8.62 5.61 -3.14
N TYR A 475 8.23 6.83 -2.73
CA TYR A 475 9.15 7.74 -2.05
C TYR A 475 9.62 7.17 -0.72
N GLU A 476 8.68 6.69 0.10
CA GLU A 476 8.98 6.11 1.40
C GLU A 476 9.87 4.86 1.29
N ALA A 477 9.60 3.99 0.32
CA ALA A 477 10.46 2.83 0.05
C ALA A 477 11.85 3.26 -0.45
N PHE A 478 11.91 4.21 -1.39
CA PHE A 478 13.17 4.60 -2.03
C PHE A 478 14.09 5.41 -1.12
N MET A 479 13.53 6.30 -0.30
CA MET A 479 14.26 7.18 0.61
C MET A 479 14.46 6.54 1.98
N GLY A 480 13.44 5.89 2.54
CA GLY A 480 13.46 5.27 3.87
C GLY A 480 14.32 4.01 3.93
N PHE A 481 13.72 2.84 3.80
CA PHE A 481 14.45 1.56 3.88
C PHE A 481 15.36 1.27 2.70
N GLY A 482 15.22 2.01 1.59
CA GLY A 482 16.14 1.93 0.45
C GLY A 482 17.52 2.52 0.71
N GLY A 483 17.62 3.45 1.66
CA GLY A 483 18.84 4.20 1.99
C GLY A 483 19.55 4.79 0.76
N MET A 484 20.81 5.20 0.88
CA MET A 484 21.59 5.69 -0.28
C MET A 484 21.85 4.61 -1.35
N SER A 485 21.65 3.35 -1.03
CA SER A 485 21.93 2.23 -1.93
C SER A 485 20.94 2.15 -3.09
N PHE A 486 19.64 2.41 -2.85
CA PHE A 486 18.64 2.31 -3.91
C PHE A 486 18.88 3.36 -4.99
N ASN A 487 18.78 2.91 -6.24
CA ASN A 487 19.12 3.69 -7.42
C ASN A 487 18.06 3.49 -8.53
N LEU A 488 18.30 4.05 -9.72
CA LEU A 488 17.37 3.94 -10.84
C LEU A 488 17.14 2.48 -11.27
N GLY A 489 18.14 1.61 -11.12
CA GLY A 489 18.01 0.17 -11.36
C GLY A 489 17.04 -0.50 -10.38
N THR A 490 17.05 -0.11 -9.11
CA THR A 490 16.07 -0.57 -8.13
C THR A 490 14.65 -0.15 -8.50
N LEU A 491 14.44 1.12 -8.87
CA LEU A 491 13.13 1.61 -9.32
C LEU A 491 12.64 0.84 -10.55
N LYS A 492 13.52 0.63 -11.55
CA LYS A 492 13.19 -0.12 -12.76
C LYS A 492 12.77 -1.56 -12.48
N GLU A 493 13.47 -2.25 -11.59
CA GLU A 493 13.11 -3.63 -11.19
C GLU A 493 11.76 -3.68 -10.48
N LEU A 494 11.48 -2.78 -9.54
CA LEU A 494 10.18 -2.72 -8.85
C LEU A 494 9.02 -2.47 -9.81
N VAL A 495 9.22 -1.57 -10.77
CA VAL A 495 8.25 -1.23 -11.81
C VAL A 495 7.99 -2.44 -12.73
N ILE A 496 9.03 -3.18 -13.13
CA ILE A 496 8.88 -4.42 -13.90
C ILE A 496 8.20 -5.52 -13.06
N ASN A 497 8.57 -5.66 -11.78
CA ASN A 497 8.02 -6.64 -10.85
C ASN A 497 6.51 -6.50 -10.71
N SER A 498 5.99 -5.25 -10.66
CA SER A 498 4.56 -4.99 -10.58
C SER A 498 3.74 -5.61 -11.73
N LEU A 499 4.32 -5.78 -12.92
CA LEU A 499 3.67 -6.50 -14.03
C LEU A 499 4.04 -7.98 -14.04
N ARG A 500 5.28 -8.32 -13.72
CA ARG A 500 5.76 -9.72 -13.62
C ARG A 500 4.89 -10.55 -12.68
N TYR A 501 4.54 -9.97 -11.54
CA TYR A 501 3.74 -10.64 -10.49
C TYR A 501 2.24 -10.31 -10.52
N SER A 502 1.77 -9.56 -11.52
CA SER A 502 0.33 -9.37 -11.72
C SER A 502 -0.39 -10.70 -12.00
N SER A 503 -1.71 -10.70 -11.93
CA SER A 503 -2.62 -11.79 -12.30
C SER A 503 -2.96 -11.78 -13.80
N LEU A 504 -2.35 -10.88 -14.59
CA LEU A 504 -2.53 -10.87 -16.04
C LEU A 504 -2.07 -12.21 -16.66
N PRO A 505 -2.69 -12.67 -17.75
CA PRO A 505 -2.19 -13.83 -18.49
C PRO A 505 -0.74 -13.60 -18.96
N SER A 506 0.08 -14.66 -18.99
CA SER A 506 1.52 -14.55 -19.29
C SER A 506 1.85 -13.83 -20.59
N GLN A 507 1.04 -13.99 -21.64
CA GLN A 507 1.24 -13.26 -22.90
C GLN A 507 0.90 -11.77 -22.78
N THR A 508 -0.11 -11.44 -21.99
CA THR A 508 -0.47 -10.05 -21.68
C THR A 508 0.61 -9.39 -20.83
N LYS A 509 1.19 -10.10 -19.85
CA LYS A 509 2.32 -9.60 -19.04
C LYS A 509 3.51 -9.18 -19.91
N LYS A 510 3.91 -10.01 -20.89
CA LYS A 510 5.04 -9.70 -21.78
C LYS A 510 4.81 -8.40 -22.56
N LYS A 511 3.65 -8.29 -23.21
CA LYS A 511 3.25 -7.08 -23.95
C LYS A 511 3.15 -5.85 -23.04
N ALA A 512 2.60 -6.02 -21.84
CA ALA A 512 2.49 -4.96 -20.84
C ALA A 512 3.88 -4.44 -20.44
N ILE A 513 4.85 -5.33 -20.22
CA ILE A 513 6.23 -4.95 -19.90
C ILE A 513 6.89 -4.21 -21.07
N GLU A 514 6.66 -4.63 -22.32
CA GLU A 514 7.17 -3.91 -23.51
C GLU A 514 6.62 -2.48 -23.58
N VAL A 515 5.31 -2.29 -23.37
CA VAL A 515 4.67 -0.96 -23.33
C VAL A 515 5.23 -0.12 -22.18
N LEU A 516 5.39 -0.73 -21.00
CA LEU A 516 5.97 -0.08 -19.82
C LEU A 516 7.40 0.41 -20.09
N LEU A 517 8.24 -0.39 -20.74
CA LEU A 517 9.61 0.00 -21.08
C LEU A 517 9.65 1.16 -22.09
N GLY A 518 8.72 1.22 -23.04
CA GLY A 518 8.55 2.39 -23.90
C GLY A 518 8.19 3.66 -23.13
N LYS A 519 7.26 3.56 -22.16
CA LYS A 519 6.93 4.67 -21.25
C LYS A 519 8.12 5.07 -20.38
N TRP A 520 8.90 4.09 -19.92
CA TRP A 520 10.10 4.29 -19.13
C TRP A 520 11.17 5.07 -19.90
N ASP A 521 11.46 4.71 -21.15
CA ASP A 521 12.43 5.40 -21.99
C ASP A 521 12.02 6.87 -22.25
N LYS A 522 10.72 7.13 -22.40
CA LYS A 522 10.17 8.48 -22.48
C LYS A 522 10.40 9.25 -21.19
N PHE A 523 10.06 8.67 -20.04
CA PHE A 523 10.31 9.26 -18.72
C PHE A 523 11.79 9.60 -18.51
N VAL A 524 12.70 8.69 -18.88
CA VAL A 524 14.15 8.92 -18.77
C VAL A 524 14.57 10.11 -19.62
N SER A 525 14.09 10.17 -20.87
CA SER A 525 14.44 11.25 -21.81
C SER A 525 13.90 12.60 -21.35
N GLU A 526 12.65 12.68 -20.90
CA GLU A 526 12.02 13.91 -20.42
C GLU A 526 12.60 14.40 -19.09
N SER A 527 13.10 13.50 -18.24
CA SER A 527 13.69 13.85 -16.94
C SER A 527 15.13 14.37 -17.04
N LEU A 528 15.76 14.24 -18.20
CA LEU A 528 17.09 14.76 -18.49
C LEU A 528 17.07 16.17 -19.11
N LEU A 529 15.93 16.58 -19.66
CA LEU A 529 15.66 17.98 -20.02
C LEU A 529 15.57 18.84 -18.74
#